data_AF-A0A2E7B2V1-F1
#
_entry.id   AF-A0A2E7B2V1-F1
#
_cell.length_a   1.000
_cell.length_b   1.000
_cell.length_c   1.000
_cell.angle_alpha   90.00
_cell.angle_beta   90.00
_cell.angle_gamma   90.00
#
_symmetry.space_group_name_H-M   'P 1'
#
loop_
_entity.id
_entity.type
_entity.pdbx_description
1 polymer ?
#
loop_
_entity_poly.entity_id
_entity_poly.type
_entity_poly.pdbx_seq_one_letter_code
_entity_poly.pdbx_strand_id
1 'polypeptide(L)' 'MKSSDLILLAPAIAFAGGLTGLIKHTSYPDDVLYLATSIFLFIVGVAAFGALLLLVRASLHESLHENEDS' A
#
# COMPACT_ATOMS: atom_id res chain seq x y z
N MET A 1 -11.78 -16.92 -7.12
CA MET A 1 -11.19 -15.81 -6.33
C MET A 1 -11.94 -14.55 -6.71
N LYS A 2 -12.40 -13.76 -5.74
CA LYS A 2 -13.19 -12.54 -6.00
C LYS A 2 -12.20 -11.41 -6.32
N SER A 3 -12.45 -10.65 -7.39
CA SER A 3 -11.58 -9.56 -7.90
C SER A 3 -11.03 -8.62 -6.82
N SER A 4 -11.81 -8.40 -5.76
CA SER A 4 -11.49 -7.57 -4.59
C SER A 4 -10.22 -8.00 -3.84
N ASP A 5 -9.94 -9.31 -3.75
CA ASP A 5 -8.72 -9.80 -3.06
C ASP A 5 -7.46 -9.40 -3.83
N LEU A 6 -7.55 -9.33 -5.16
CA LEU A 6 -6.42 -8.99 -6.04
C LEU A 6 -6.05 -7.50 -5.93
N ILE A 7 -7.04 -6.64 -5.68
CA ILE A 7 -6.86 -5.19 -5.49
C ILE A 7 -6.11 -4.89 -4.18
N LEU A 8 -6.30 -5.71 -3.14
CA LEU A 8 -5.58 -5.58 -1.87
C LEU A 8 -4.24 -6.30 -1.88
N LEU A 9 -4.13 -7.40 -2.63
CA LEU A 9 -2.92 -8.21 -2.71
C LEU A 9 -1.76 -7.47 -3.39
N ALA A 10 -2.02 -6.78 -4.51
CA ALA A 10 -0.95 -6.10 -5.25
C ALA A 10 -0.26 -4.97 -4.44
N PRO A 11 -0.99 -4.06 -3.76
CA PRO A 11 -0.42 -3.09 -2.82
C PRO A 11 0.35 -3.75 -1.68
N ALA A 12 -0.18 -4.84 -1.11
CA ALA A 12 0.48 -5.57 -0.03
C ALA A 12 1.81 -6.17 -0.47
N ILE A 13 1.86 -6.78 -1.65
CA ILE A 13 3.08 -7.33 -2.24
C ILE A 13 4.09 -6.21 -2.54
N ALA A 14 3.65 -5.10 -3.15
CA ALA A 14 4.52 -3.97 -3.44
C ALA A 14 5.13 -3.38 -2.16
N PHE A 15 4.31 -3.17 -1.12
CA PHE A 15 4.78 -2.68 0.17
C PHE A 15 5.79 -3.62 0.83
N ALA A 16 5.46 -4.92 0.92
CA ALA A 16 6.34 -5.92 1.55
C ALA A 16 7.65 -6.10 0.78
N GLY A 17 7.58 -6.12 -0.56
CA GLY A 17 8.74 -6.20 -1.45
C GLY A 17 9.64 -4.98 -1.31
N GLY A 18 9.07 -3.78 -1.32
CA GLY A 18 9.82 -2.53 -1.13
C GLY A 18 10.51 -2.45 0.23
N LEU A 19 9.79 -2.77 1.32
CA LEU A 19 10.35 -2.76 2.68
C LEU A 19 11.49 -3.78 2.83
N THR A 20 11.27 -5.01 2.36
CA THR A 20 12.29 -6.07 2.36
C THR A 20 13.50 -5.65 1.55
N GLY A 21 13.27 -5.02 0.39
CA GLY A 21 14.30 -4.46 -0.46
C GLY A 21 15.17 -3.42 0.22
N LEU A 22 14.54 -2.45 0.90
CA LEU A 22 15.25 -1.43 1.69
C LEU A 22 16.10 -2.05 2.81
N ILE A 23 15.56 -3.01 3.56
CA ILE A 23 16.28 -3.69 4.65
C ILE A 23 17.50 -4.45 4.10
N LYS A 24 17.32 -5.15 2.98
CA LYS A 24 18.36 -5.98 2.35
C LYS A 24 19.38 -5.20 1.55
N HIS A 25 19.13 -3.94 1.19
CA HIS A 25 20.11 -3.11 0.49
C HIS A 25 21.42 -2.96 1.28
N THR A 26 21.38 -3.02 2.61
CA THR A 26 22.58 -3.04 3.46
C THR A 26 23.54 -4.19 3.14
N SER A 27 23.04 -5.28 2.54
CA SER A 27 23.85 -6.42 2.08
C SER A 27 24.40 -6.25 0.65
N TYR A 28 23.84 -5.32 -0.13
CA TYR A 28 24.21 -5.03 -1.52
C TYR A 28 24.23 -3.52 -1.77
N PRO A 29 25.14 -2.77 -1.11
CA PRO A 29 25.13 -1.30 -1.11
C PRO A 29 25.44 -0.69 -2.48
N ASP A 30 26.14 -1.41 -3.36
CA ASP A 30 26.48 -0.92 -4.70
C ASP A 30 25.35 -1.10 -5.73
N ASP A 31 24.29 -1.85 -5.38
CA ASP A 31 23.17 -2.11 -6.28
C ASP A 31 22.11 -1.00 -6.21
N VAL A 32 22.42 0.11 -6.88
CA VAL A 32 21.60 1.32 -6.93
C VAL A 32 20.24 1.07 -7.58
N LEU A 33 20.17 0.16 -8.57
CA LEU A 33 18.92 -0.17 -9.25
C LEU A 33 17.99 -0.96 -8.32
N TYR A 34 18.55 -1.89 -7.54
CA TYR A 34 17.83 -2.60 -6.50
C TYR A 34 17.30 -1.64 -5.43
N LEU A 35 18.12 -0.68 -4.98
CA LEU A 35 17.71 0.36 -4.04
C LEU A 35 16.55 1.21 -4.59
N ALA A 36 16.70 1.74 -5.81
CA ALA A 36 15.70 2.59 -6.44
C ALA A 36 14.36 1.84 -6.61
N THR A 37 14.41 0.59 -7.07
CA THR A 37 13.23 -0.27 -7.21
C THR A 37 12.56 -0.51 -5.87
N SER A 38 13.33 -0.78 -4.83
CA SER A 38 12.81 -1.01 -3.48
C SER A 38 12.12 0.23 -2.90
N ILE A 39 12.71 1.41 -3.09
CA ILE A 39 12.11 2.69 -2.68
C ILE A 39 10.81 2.93 -3.43
N PHE A 40 10.81 2.72 -4.76
CA PHE A 40 9.62 2.90 -5.59
C PHE A 40 8.48 1.98 -5.15
N LEU A 41 8.76 0.69 -4.98
CA LEU A 41 7.77 -0.30 -4.50
C LEU A 41 7.23 0.06 -3.12
N PHE A 42 8.09 0.55 -2.21
CA PHE A 42 7.68 0.98 -0.89
C PHE A 42 6.73 2.19 -0.95
N ILE A 43 7.07 3.23 -1.72
CA ILE A 43 6.24 4.43 -1.88
C ILE A 43 4.89 4.08 -2.50
N VAL A 44 4.87 3.27 -3.57
CA VAL A 44 3.64 2.83 -4.23
C VAL A 44 2.77 2.02 -3.27
N GLY A 45 3.37 1.11 -2.50
CA GLY A 45 2.68 0.35 -1.47
C GLY A 45 2.04 1.27 -0.40
N VAL A 46 2.79 2.22 0.14
CA VAL A 46 2.30 3.20 1.13
C VAL A 46 1.18 4.06 0.56
N ALA A 47 1.32 4.57 -0.66
CA ALA A 47 0.31 5.41 -1.32
C ALA A 47 -0.99 4.63 -1.55
N ALA A 48 -0.91 3.38 -2.00
CA ALA A 48 -2.07 2.53 -2.21
C ALA A 48 -2.78 2.18 -0.89
N PHE A 49 -2.03 1.83 0.17
CA PHE A 49 -2.63 1.64 1.50
C PHE A 49 -3.23 2.92 2.07
N GLY A 50 -2.57 4.06 1.88
CA GLY A 50 -3.08 5.37 2.30
C GLY A 50 -4.39 5.72 1.60
N ALA A 51 -4.47 5.52 0.28
CA ALA A 51 -5.68 5.75 -0.50
C ALA A 51 -6.83 4.82 -0.06
N LEU A 52 -6.54 3.55 0.21
CA LEU A 52 -7.53 2.61 0.73
C LEU A 52 -8.02 3.01 2.13
N LEU A 53 -7.13 3.49 3.00
CA LEU A 53 -7.50 3.95 4.34
C LEU A 53 -8.36 5.21 4.27
N LEU A 54 -8.06 6.14 3.37
CA LEU A 54 -8.90 7.30 3.09
C LEU A 54 -10.26 6.90 2.51
N LEU A 55 -10.30 5.93 1.61
CA LEU A 55 -11.55 5.40 1.05
C LEU A 55 -12.42 4.79 2.16
N VAL A 56 -11.84 3.97 3.03
CA VAL A 56 -12.54 3.39 4.19
C VAL A 56 -13.06 4.48 5.12
N ARG A 57 -12.24 5.51 5.41
CA ARG A 57 -12.65 6.67 6.23
C ARG A 57 -13.83 7.41 5.61
N ALA A 58 -13.78 7.66 4.30
CA ALA A 58 -14.86 8.33 3.58
C ALA A 58 -16.15 7.50 3.62
N SER A 59 -16.07 6.20 3.33
CA SER A 59 -17.23 5.30 3.40
C SER A 59 -17.83 5.20 4.80
N LEU A 60 -16.99 5.21 5.84
CA LEU A 60 -17.48 5.18 7.23
C LEU A 60 -18.19 6.48 7.60
N HIS A 61 -17.67 7.63 7.14
CA HIS A 61 -18.26 8.94 7.39
C HIS A 61 -19.62 9.09 6.71
N GLU A 62 -19.73 8.64 5.45
CA GLU A 62 -21.00 8.60 4.70
C GLU A 62 -22.06 7.75 5.44
N SER A 63 -21.68 6.55 5.89
CA SER A 63 -22.61 5.64 6.59
C SER A 63 -23.10 6.14 7.95
N LEU A 64 -22.35 7.04 8.59
CA LEU A 64 -22.73 7.67 9.85
C LEU A 64 -23.75 8.79 9.62
N HIS A 65 -23.56 9.58 8.57
CA HIS A 65 -24.48 10.65 8.18
C HIS A 65 -25.84 10.09 7.72
N GLU A 66 -25.85 8.99 6.96
CA GLU A 66 -27.08 8.32 6.52
C GLU A 66 -27.93 7.78 7.71
N ASN A 67 -27.29 7.50 8.84
CA ASN A 67 -27.95 6.96 10.05
C ASN A 67 -28.49 8.05 11.00
N GLU A 68 -28.04 9.30 10.87
CA GLU A 68 -28.57 10.43 11.65
C GLU A 68 -29.79 11.09 10.99
N ASP A 69 -29.99 10.87 9.68
CA ASP A 69 -31.12 11.41 8.89
C ASP A 69 -32.30 10.41 8.72
N SER A 70 -32.28 9.23 9.37
CA SER A 70 -33.42 8.26 9.47
C SER A 70 -34.06 8.27 10.86
#